data_AF-A0A5Q2TPS4-F1
#
_entry.id   AF-A0A5Q2TPS4-F1
#
_cell.length_a   1.000
_cell.length_b   1.000
_cell.length_c   1.000
_cell.angle_alpha   90.00
_cell.angle_beta   90.00
_cell.angle_gamma   90.00
#
_symmetry.space_group_name_H-M   'P 1'
#
loop_
_entity.id
_entity.type
_entity.pdbx_description
1 polymer ?
#
loop_
_entity_poly.entity_id
_entity_poly.type
_entity_poly.pdbx_seq_one_letter_code
_entity_poly.pdbx_strand_id
1 'polypeptide(L)' 'MSMKRMIFMEIIYSVILGFVFGIVFNNFLIGMLAGFAVGAIMIGIMSVIIKKNNHKQENNSTQNGT' A
#
# COMPACT_ATOMS: atom_id res chain seq x y z
N MET A 1 -6.75 1.53 13.38
CA MET A 1 -7.49 1.01 12.20
C MET A 1 -7.10 -0.45 12.02
N SER A 2 -8.04 -1.39 11.89
CA SER A 2 -7.68 -2.81 11.75
C SER A 2 -6.97 -3.06 10.42
N MET A 3 -5.93 -3.90 10.39
CA MET A 3 -5.16 -4.21 9.19
C MET A 3 -6.03 -4.70 8.02
N LYS A 4 -7.14 -5.38 8.33
CA LYS A 4 -8.15 -5.79 7.33
C LYS A 4 -8.80 -4.61 6.61
N ARG A 5 -9.10 -3.51 7.34
CA ARG A 5 -9.70 -2.29 6.75
C ARG A 5 -8.71 -1.55 5.85
N MET A 6 -7.43 -1.59 6.19
CA MET A 6 -6.37 -0.96 5.39
C MET A 6 -6.25 -1.63 4.01
N ILE A 7 -6.15 -2.97 4.00
CA ILE A 7 -6.09 -3.74 2.75
C ILE A 7 -7.34 -3.50 1.88
N PHE A 8 -8.52 -3.47 2.49
CA PHE A 8 -9.77 -3.24 1.75
C PHE A 8 -9.82 -1.85 1.11
N MET A 9 -9.38 -0.82 1.83
CA MET A 9 -9.28 0.54 1.29
C MET A 9 -8.27 0.63 0.14
N GLU A 10 -7.13 -0.04 0.27
CA GLU A 10 -6.06 -0.03 -0.74
C GLU A 10 -6.50 -0.71 -2.05
N ILE A 11 -7.30 -1.78 -1.95
CA ILE A 11 -7.94 -2.42 -3.11
C ILE A 11 -8.90 -1.43 -3.80
N ILE A 12 -9.77 -0.77 -3.04
CA ILE A 12 -10.71 0.22 -3.59
C ILE A 12 -9.96 1.35 -4.30
N TYR A 13 -8.92 1.90 -3.67
CA TYR A 13 -8.11 2.95 -4.27
C TYR A 13 -7.42 2.48 -5.56
N SER A 14 -6.88 1.27 -5.58
CA SER A 14 -6.21 0.70 -6.76
C SER A 14 -7.18 0.54 -7.94
N VAL A 15 -8.42 0.13 -7.68
CA VAL A 15 -9.47 0.00 -8.71
C VAL A 15 -9.87 1.38 -9.24
N ILE A 16 -10.07 2.37 -8.36
CA ILE A 16 -10.40 3.75 -8.77
C ILE A 16 -9.27 4.34 -9.62
N LEU A 17 -8.02 4.20 -9.17
CA LEU A 17 -6.84 4.64 -9.93
C LEU A 17 -6.73 3.95 -11.28
N GLY A 18 -6.98 2.64 -11.34
CA GLY A 18 -6.99 1.89 -12.59
C GLY A 18 -8.04 2.41 -13.57
N PHE A 19 -9.22 2.78 -13.07
CA PHE A 19 -10.29 3.37 -13.87
C PHE A 19 -9.91 4.77 -14.39
N VAL A 20 -9.35 5.62 -13.53
CA VAL A 20 -8.86 6.96 -13.91
C VAL A 20 -7.76 6.84 -14.97
N PHE A 21 -6.78 5.96 -14.78
CA PHE A 21 -5.75 5.73 -15.78
C PHE A 21 -6.31 5.14 -17.08
N GLY A 22 -7.35 4.30 -17.00
CA GLY A 22 -8.02 3.77 -18.19
C GLY A 22 -8.59 4.88 -19.08
N ILE A 23 -9.18 5.91 -18.45
CA ILE A 23 -9.66 7.11 -19.14
C ILE A 23 -8.48 7.91 -19.71
N VAL A 24 -7.43 8.15 -18.92
CA VAL A 24 -6.26 8.94 -19.35
C VAL A 24 -5.53 8.30 -20.55
N PHE A 25 -5.37 6.98 -20.55
CA PHE A 25 -4.68 6.26 -21.61
C PHE A 25 -5.59 5.87 -22.78
N ASN A 26 -6.88 6.21 -22.73
CA ASN A 26 -7.91 5.72 -23.67
C ASN A 26 -7.86 4.19 -23.88
N ASN A 27 -7.36 3.46 -22.89
CA ASN A 27 -7.19 2.02 -22.96
C ASN A 27 -7.37 1.43 -21.57
N PHE A 28 -8.53 0.80 -21.39
CA PHE A 28 -8.95 0.25 -20.11
C PHE A 28 -7.98 -0.79 -19.56
N LEU A 29 -7.42 -1.64 -20.43
CA LEU A 29 -6.50 -2.71 -20.00
C LEU A 29 -5.19 -2.13 -19.43
N ILE A 30 -4.63 -1.13 -20.12
CA ILE A 30 -3.40 -0.44 -19.68
C ILE A 30 -3.65 0.33 -18.40
N GLY A 31 -4.81 1.01 -18.30
CA GLY A 31 -5.22 1.71 -17.09
C GLY A 31 -5.32 0.81 -15.87
N MET A 32 -6.01 -0.32 -16.01
CA MET A 32 -6.12 -1.33 -14.95
C MET A 32 -4.75 -1.88 -14.53
N LEU A 33 -3.90 -2.27 -15.49
CA LEU A 33 -2.54 -2.74 -15.22
C LEU A 33 -1.71 -1.69 -14.45
N ALA A 34 -1.79 -0.42 -14.85
CA ALA A 34 -1.13 0.67 -14.15
C ALA A 34 -1.66 0.87 -12.73
N GLY A 35 -2.99 0.80 -12.54
CA GLY A 35 -3.62 0.87 -11.22
C GLY A 35 -3.15 -0.24 -10.28
N PHE A 36 -3.10 -1.49 -10.77
CA PHE A 36 -2.56 -2.62 -10.01
C PHE A 36 -1.06 -2.45 -9.69
N ALA A 37 -0.26 -1.99 -10.66
CA ALA A 37 1.17 -1.76 -10.45
C ALA A 37 1.42 -0.71 -9.36
N VAL A 38 0.68 0.41 -9.40
CA VAL A 38 0.78 1.47 -8.38
C VAL A 38 0.36 0.95 -7.01
N GLY A 39 -0.76 0.22 -6.92
CA GLY A 39 -1.22 -0.39 -5.67
C GLY A 39 -0.19 -1.35 -5.07
N ALA A 40 0.41 -2.22 -5.89
CA ALA A 40 1.43 -3.17 -5.44
C ALA A 40 2.71 -2.48 -4.92
N ILE A 41 3.15 -1.41 -5.59
CA ILE A 41 4.29 -0.61 -5.15
C ILE A 41 3.99 0.05 -3.79
N MET A 42 2.77 0.57 -3.61
CA MET A 42 2.36 1.23 -2.37
C MET A 42 2.36 0.25 -1.18
N ILE A 43 1.82 -0.96 -1.36
CA ILE A 43 1.89 -2.05 -0.36
C ILE A 43 3.33 -2.43 -0.06
N GLY A 44 4.18 -2.53 -1.09
CA GLY A 44 5.60 -2.86 -0.95
C GLY A 44 6.35 -1.82 -0.11
N ILE A 45 6.18 -0.53 -0.43
CA ILE A 45 6.76 0.58 0.33
C ILE A 45 6.25 0.55 1.78
N MET A 46 4.95 0.39 1.96
CA MET A 46 4.33 0.37 3.29
C MET A 46 4.84 -0.81 4.13
N SER A 47 5.03 -1.98 3.51
CA SER A 47 5.61 -3.16 4.17
C SER A 47 7.06 -2.93 4.60
N VAL A 48 7.87 -2.27 3.76
CA VAL A 48 9.25 -1.90 4.11
C VAL A 48 9.28 -0.87 5.24
N ILE A 49 8.39 0.13 5.21
CA ILE A 49 8.27 1.15 6.27
C ILE A 49 7.83 0.51 7.59
N ILE A 50 6.81 -0.36 7.57
CA ILE A 50 6.34 -1.09 8.76
C ILE A 50 7.46 -1.98 9.32
N LYS A 51 8.18 -2.72 8.46
CA LYS A 51 9.32 -3.55 8.86
C LYS A 51 10.40 -2.71 9.53
N LYS A 52 10.72 -1.53 8.98
CA LYS A 52 11.69 -0.58 9.56
C LYS A 52 11.21 0.01 10.89
N ASN A 53 9.93 0.31 11.04
CA ASN A 53 9.36 0.84 12.28
C ASN A 53 9.25 -0.22 13.39
N ASN A 54 8.92 -1.47 13.07
CA ASN A 54 8.87 -2.56 14.06
C ASN A 54 10.25 -2.83 14.67
N HIS A 55 11.33 -2.82 13.88
CA HIS A 55 12.70 -2.90 14.42
C HIS A 55 13.06 -1.73 15.37
N LYS A 56 12.44 -0.57 15.18
CA LYS A 56 12.64 0.61 16.05
C LYS A 56 11.80 0.51 17.33
N GLN A 57 10.61 -0.06 17.24
CA GLN A 57 9.73 -0.29 18.39
C GLN A 57 10.24 -1.43 19.28
N GLU A 58 10.77 -2.51 18.70
CA GLU A 58 11.38 -3.62 19.45
C GLU A 58 12.60 -3.14 20.25
N ASN A 59 13.49 -2.35 19.64
CA ASN A 59 14.64 -1.75 20.35
C ASN A 59 14.24 -0.76 21.47
N ASN A 60 13.21 0.07 21.25
CA ASN A 60 12.74 0.99 22.29
C ASN A 60 11.98 0.29 23.43
N SER A 61 11.37 -0.87 23.15
CA SER A 61 10.71 -1.69 24.18
C SER A 61 11.73 -2.37 25.09
N THR A 62 12.84 -2.84 24.53
CA THR A 62 13.94 -3.43 25.30
C THR A 62 14.70 -2.38 26.12
N GLN A 63 14.82 -1.14 25.62
CA GLN A 63 15.56 -0.07 26.30
C GLN A 63 14.79 0.61 27.45
N ASN A 64 13.46 0.54 27.47
CA ASN A 64 12.63 1.04 28.59
C ASN A 64 12.27 -0.08 29.61
N GLY A 65 12.82 -1.29 29.45
CA GLY A 65 12.55 -2.46 30.28
C GLY A 65 13.67 -2.85 31.26
N THR A 66 14.67 -1.99 31.48
CA THR A 66 15.73 -2.16 32.49
C THR A 66 15.79 -0.97 33.43
#